data_AF-A0A7C5PDE9-F1
#
_entry.id   AF-A0A7C5PDE9-F1
#
_cell.length_a   1.000
_cell.length_b   1.000
_cell.length_c   1.000
_cell.angle_alpha   90.00
_cell.angle_beta   90.00
_cell.angle_gamma   90.00
#
_symmetry.space_group_name_H-M   'P 1'
#
loop_
_entity.id
_entity.type
_entity.pdbx_description
1 polymer ?
#
loop_
_entity_poly.entity_id
_entity_poly.type
_entity_poly.pdbx_seq_one_letter_code
_entity_poly.pdbx_strand_id
1 'polypeptide(L)'
;MPGYLEVLIILFVALLLFGNRLPNVARSLAQGIVEFRKGLKGEPENQEEKKALPPAGGQQAHGIPQGTQGGANAQGSQPPPPAQQQDPS
;
A
#
# COMPACT_ATOMS: atom_id res chain seq x y z
N MET A 1 31.22 34.64 -24.26
CA MET A 1 30.12 33.75 -23.83
C MET A 1 30.74 32.66 -22.99
N PRO A 2 30.45 32.59 -21.67
CA PRO A 2 30.96 31.48 -20.86
C PRO A 2 30.52 30.16 -21.52
N GLY A 3 31.49 29.29 -21.77
CA GLY A 3 31.26 28.07 -22.52
C GLY A 3 30.52 27.04 -21.65
N TYR A 4 29.71 26.19 -22.29
CA TYR A 4 29.05 25.08 -21.60
C TYR A 4 30.04 24.21 -20.79
N LEU A 5 31.26 24.05 -21.29
CA LEU A 5 32.35 23.35 -20.59
C LEU A 5 32.76 24.02 -19.27
N GLU A 6 32.80 25.34 -19.19
CA GLU A 6 33.17 26.07 -17.98
C GLU A 6 32.12 25.87 -16.88
N VAL A 7 30.84 25.94 -17.25
CA VAL A 7 29.72 25.64 -16.35
C VAL A 7 29.75 24.20 -15.87
N LEU A 8 30.06 23.24 -16.75
CA LEU A 8 30.22 21.83 -16.40
C LEU A 8 31.37 21.60 -15.41
N ILE A 9 32.51 22.28 -15.59
CA ILE A 9 33.65 22.17 -14.68
C ILE A 9 33.29 22.73 -13.30
N ILE A 10 32.64 23.90 -13.24
CA ILE A 10 32.19 24.50 -11.97
C ILE A 10 31.19 23.57 -11.28
N LEU A 11 30.23 23.02 -12.03
CA LEU A 11 29.27 22.05 -11.51
C LEU A 11 29.99 20.81 -10.97
N PHE A 12 30.97 20.29 -11.69
CA PHE A 12 31.77 19.14 -11.25
C PHE A 12 32.52 19.42 -9.95
N VAL A 13 33.18 20.57 -9.83
CA VAL A 13 33.86 20.99 -8.59
C VAL A 13 32.85 21.17 -7.44
N ALA A 14 31.71 21.79 -7.69
CA ALA A 14 30.64 21.90 -6.69
C ALA A 14 30.12 20.52 -6.26
N LEU A 15 29.97 19.57 -7.19
CA LEU A 15 29.60 18.19 -6.87
C LEU A 15 30.67 17.48 -6.04
N LEU A 16 31.96 17.76 -6.23
CA LEU A 16 33.01 17.19 -5.39
C LEU A 16 33.01 17.77 -3.97
N LEU A 17 32.79 19.08 -3.83
CA LEU A 17 32.73 19.75 -2.52
C LEU A 17 31.47 19.41 -1.73
N PHE A 18 30.31 19.44 -2.40
CA PHE A 18 29.02 19.20 -1.77
C PHE A 18 28.62 17.72 -1.80
N GLY A 19 29.11 16.94 -2.75
CA GLY A 19 28.85 15.50 -2.86
C GLY A 19 27.36 15.17 -2.81
N ASN A 20 27.01 14.32 -1.85
CA ASN A 20 25.64 13.88 -1.61
C ASN A 20 24.75 14.93 -0.91
N ARG A 21 25.28 16.11 -0.57
CA ARG A 21 24.49 17.18 0.07
C ARG A 21 23.68 17.98 -0.94
N LEU A 22 24.18 18.16 -2.17
CA LEU A 22 23.48 18.88 -3.26
C LEU A 22 22.05 18.40 -3.53
N PRO A 23 21.78 17.08 -3.72
CA PRO A 23 20.41 16.61 -3.94
C PRO A 23 19.51 16.82 -2.72
N ASN A 24 20.06 16.78 -1.50
CA ASN A 24 19.30 17.02 -0.28
C ASN A 24 18.91 18.50 -0.17
N VAL A 25 19.82 19.45 -0.38
CA VAL A 25 19.47 20.89 -0.37
C VAL A 25 18.57 21.28 -1.54
N ALA A 26 18.79 20.70 -2.74
CA ALA A 26 17.93 20.95 -3.89
C ALA A 26 16.49 20.49 -3.64
N ARG A 27 16.28 19.34 -2.99
CA ARG A 27 14.94 18.87 -2.62
C ARG A 27 14.27 19.81 -1.62
N SER A 28 14.95 20.20 -0.54
CA SER A 28 14.38 21.11 0.46
C SER A 28 14.06 22.49 -0.13
N LEU A 29 14.92 23.02 -1.00
CA LEU A 29 14.67 24.28 -1.71
C LEU A 29 13.50 24.14 -2.69
N ALA A 30 13.44 23.05 -3.45
CA ALA A 30 12.38 22.80 -4.41
C ALA A 30 11.01 22.69 -3.73
N GLN A 31 10.92 22.03 -2.57
CA GLN A 31 9.68 21.95 -1.79
C GLN A 31 9.21 23.35 -1.36
N GLY A 32 10.10 24.18 -0.82
CA GLY A 32 9.78 25.56 -0.46
C GLY A 32 9.32 26.41 -1.65
N ILE A 33 9.96 26.26 -2.83
CA ILE A 33 9.52 26.93 -4.05
C ILE A 33 8.13 26.45 -4.50
N VAL A 34 7.85 25.14 -4.40
CA VAL A 34 6.54 24.56 -4.76
C VAL A 34 5.45 25.09 -3.83
N GLU A 35 5.68 25.10 -2.53
CA GLU A 35 4.76 25.66 -1.53
C GLU A 35 4.53 27.15 -1.73
N PHE A 36 5.59 27.91 -2.01
CA PHE A 36 5.49 29.33 -2.36
C PHE A 36 4.63 29.56 -3.60
N ARG A 37 4.84 28.77 -4.66
CA ARG A 37 4.04 28.85 -5.89
C ARG A 37 2.58 28.46 -5.67
N LYS A 38 2.30 27.48 -4.81
CA LYS A 38 0.93 27.10 -4.42
C LYS A 38 0.25 28.24 -3.66
N GLY A 39 0.94 28.83 -2.68
CA GLY A 39 0.44 29.98 -1.90
C GLY A 39 0.15 31.21 -2.76
N LEU A 40 0.97 31.49 -3.77
CA LEU A 40 0.73 32.58 -4.73
C LEU A 40 -0.42 32.32 -5.70
N LYS A 41 -0.74 31.06 -6.02
CA LYS A 41 -1.81 30.69 -6.95
C LYS A 41 -3.18 30.53 -6.29
N GLY A 42 -3.26 30.50 -4.96
CA GLY A 42 -4.53 30.51 -4.22
C GLY A 42 -5.42 29.27 -4.44
N GLU A 43 -4.86 28.13 -4.84
CA GLU A 43 -5.63 26.93 -5.21
C GLU A 43 -5.51 25.84 -4.13
N PRO A 44 -6.60 25.13 -3.77
CA PRO A 44 -6.61 24.17 -2.67
C PRO A 44 -5.74 22.95 -2.96
N GLU A 45 -5.03 22.54 -1.91
CA GLU A 45 -4.28 21.30 -1.80
C GLU A 45 -5.21 20.09 -2.04
N ASN A 46 -5.20 19.53 -3.24
CA ASN A 46 -5.79 18.22 -3.49
C ASN A 46 -4.83 17.35 -4.32
N GLN A 47 -3.83 16.79 -3.65
CA GLN A 47 -2.96 15.74 -4.18
C GLN A 47 -2.65 14.74 -3.06
N GLU A 48 -3.70 14.13 -2.50
CA GLU A 48 -3.60 12.79 -1.91
C GLU A 48 -4.14 11.76 -2.92
N GLU A 49 -3.66 10.52 -2.82
CA GLU A 49 -4.08 9.35 -3.61
C GLU A 49 -3.51 9.17 -5.02
N LYS A 50 -2.19 8.92 -5.08
CA LYS A 50 -1.65 7.94 -6.05
C LYS A 50 -0.71 6.94 -5.38
N LYS A 51 -1.18 6.15 -4.39
CA LYS A 51 -0.69 4.78 -4.18
C LYS A 51 -1.53 3.97 -3.18
N ALA A 52 -2.62 3.38 -3.66
CA ALA A 52 -3.02 2.00 -3.37
C ALA A 52 -4.40 1.76 -3.98
N LEU A 53 -4.46 1.56 -5.30
CA LEU A 53 -5.55 0.75 -5.83
C LEU A 53 -5.39 -0.64 -5.18
N PRO A 54 -6.37 -1.16 -4.41
CA PRO A 54 -6.43 -2.58 -4.19
C PRO A 54 -6.54 -3.26 -5.57
N PRO A 55 -5.74 -4.30 -5.88
CA PRO A 55 -5.91 -5.04 -7.11
C PRO A 55 -7.28 -5.73 -7.09
N ALA A 56 -8.27 -5.09 -7.71
CA ALA A 56 -9.48 -5.73 -8.17
C ALA A 56 -9.08 -6.67 -9.33
N GLY A 57 -8.70 -7.89 -8.98
CA GLY A 57 -8.17 -8.86 -9.92
C GLY A 57 -8.01 -10.25 -9.32
N GLY A 58 -9.14 -10.85 -8.90
CA GLY A 58 -9.20 -12.22 -8.41
C GLY A 58 -10.63 -12.72 -8.56
N GLN A 59 -10.96 -13.08 -9.79
CA GLN A 59 -12.26 -13.59 -10.18
C GLN A 59 -12.59 -14.86 -9.39
N GLN A 60 -13.77 -14.83 -8.78
CA GLN A 60 -14.50 -16.00 -8.33
C GLN A 60 -14.74 -16.91 -9.54
N ALA A 61 -14.08 -18.07 -9.58
CA ALA A 61 -14.55 -19.20 -10.36
C ALA A 61 -13.88 -20.50 -9.88
N HIS A 62 -14.74 -21.42 -9.46
CA HIS A 62 -14.62 -22.86 -9.71
C HIS A 62 -13.84 -23.74 -8.71
N GLY A 63 -14.59 -24.50 -7.90
CA GLY A 63 -14.11 -25.74 -7.27
C GLY A 63 -14.68 -26.05 -5.89
N ILE A 64 -15.78 -26.79 -5.86
CA ILE A 64 -16.26 -27.76 -4.83
C ILE A 64 -15.52 -27.78 -3.45
N PRO A 65 -16.21 -27.62 -2.30
CA PRO A 65 -15.61 -27.86 -0.99
C PRO A 65 -15.29 -29.35 -0.81
N GLN A 66 -14.01 -29.69 -0.91
CA GLN A 66 -13.48 -31.01 -0.59
C GLN A 66 -13.48 -31.19 0.93
N GLY A 67 -14.22 -32.19 1.41
CA GLY A 67 -14.38 -32.49 2.83
C GLY A 67 -13.04 -32.64 3.55
N THR A 68 -12.78 -31.74 4.50
CA THR A 68 -11.68 -31.88 5.46
C THR A 68 -12.21 -32.67 6.65
N GLN A 69 -11.90 -33.96 6.66
CA GLN A 69 -12.01 -34.81 7.84
C GLN A 69 -10.90 -34.43 8.84
N GLY A 70 -11.24 -34.44 10.13
CA GLY A 70 -10.26 -34.65 11.20
C GLY A 70 -9.98 -33.42 12.08
N GLY A 71 -10.82 -33.23 13.09
CA GLY A 71 -10.60 -32.24 14.14
C GLY A 71 -11.55 -32.40 15.33
N ALA A 72 -11.19 -33.32 16.23
CA ALA A 72 -11.33 -33.23 17.69
C ALA A 72 -12.57 -32.56 18.33
N ASN A 73 -13.34 -33.42 19.00
CA ASN A 73 -13.77 -33.30 20.41
C ASN A 73 -14.76 -32.21 20.89
N ALA A 74 -15.57 -32.69 21.84
CA ALA A 74 -16.21 -32.01 22.96
C ALA A 74 -17.61 -31.40 22.75
N GLN A 75 -18.58 -32.15 23.29
CA GLN A 75 -19.50 -31.66 24.34
C GLN A 75 -20.70 -30.80 23.90
N GLY A 76 -21.89 -31.40 23.93
CA GLY A 76 -23.15 -30.65 23.79
C GLY A 76 -24.42 -31.50 23.71
N SER A 77 -24.70 -32.26 24.77
CA SER A 77 -26.04 -32.52 25.31
C SER A 77 -27.25 -32.57 24.35
N GLN A 78 -27.55 -33.74 23.77
CA GLN A 78 -28.93 -34.07 23.41
C GLN A 78 -29.24 -35.51 23.86
N PRO A 79 -30.07 -35.72 24.89
CA PRO A 79 -30.55 -37.05 25.24
C PRO A 79 -31.48 -37.59 24.12
N PRO A 80 -31.43 -38.90 23.84
CA PRO A 80 -32.24 -39.50 22.78
C PRO A 80 -33.75 -39.38 23.08
N PRO A 81 -34.60 -39.17 22.07
CA PRO A 81 -36.05 -39.15 22.24
C PRO A 81 -36.53 -40.52 22.77
N PRO A 82 -37.56 -40.53 23.65
CA PRO A 82 -38.08 -41.76 24.23
C PRO A 82 -38.54 -42.71 23.12
N ALA A 83 -38.02 -43.94 23.17
CA ALA A 83 -38.39 -45.03 22.30
C ALA A 83 -39.91 -45.19 22.35
N GLN A 84 -40.59 -44.93 21.23
CA GLN A 84 -41.97 -45.34 21.05
C GLN A 84 -41.97 -46.86 21.11
N GLN A 85 -42.34 -47.39 22.28
CA GLN A 85 -42.68 -48.78 22.50
C GLN A 85 -43.77 -49.14 21.50
N GLN A 86 -43.40 -49.80 20.41
CA GLN A 86 -44.32 -50.61 19.63
C GLN A 86 -44.65 -51.80 20.54
N ASP A 87 -45.79 -51.70 21.22
CA ASP A 87 -46.36 -52.80 21.99
C ASP A 87 -46.88 -53.86 20.99
N PRO A 88 -46.42 -55.12 21.06
CA PRO A 88 -46.89 -56.18 20.18
C PRO A 88 -48.22 -56.76 20.64
N SER A 89 -49.23 -56.80 19.77
CA SER A 89 -50.25 -57.86 19.65
C SER A 89 -51.06 -57.69 18.36
#